data_AF-A0AAU7SZA5-F1
#
_entry.id   AF-A0AAU7SZA5-F1
#
_cell.length_a   1.000
_cell.length_b   1.000
_cell.length_c   1.000
_cell.angle_alpha   90.00
_cell.angle_beta   90.00
_cell.angle_gamma   90.00
#
_symmetry.space_group_name_H-M   'P 1'
#
loop_
_entity.id
_entity.type
_entity.pdbx_description
1 polymer ?
#
loop_
_entity_poly.entity_id
_entity_poly.type
_entity_poly.pdbx_seq_one_letter_code
_entity_poly.pdbx_strand_id
1 'polypeptide(L)'
;MVNKAQMGIDAIILILVAVYFGIDLQQRQNPLNQLLRNSKAHTEILSKSQFQKASLDSKSSNFQIPNDDAKNQQAFQTQKNNIQLQSSGTVKVVLVDDNNGSRHQKFILQLQNGLTVLVAHNIDLNPHIDGLQKGDTVGFYEEYEYSEKGGLIHWITHAQQ
;
A
#
# COMPACT_ATOMS: atom_id res chain seq x y z
N MET A 1 28.67 -24.38 41.40
CA MET A 1 29.21 -23.06 41.01
C MET A 1 29.10 -22.98 39.50
N VAL A 2 28.17 -22.20 38.95
CA VAL A 2 27.87 -22.18 37.51
C VAL A 2 28.56 -20.97 36.88
N ASN A 3 29.34 -21.23 35.82
CA ASN A 3 30.29 -20.30 35.23
C ASN A 3 29.56 -19.24 34.39
N LYS A 4 29.80 -17.97 34.72
CA LYS A 4 29.07 -16.80 34.19
C LYS A 4 29.52 -16.35 32.77
N ALA A 5 30.31 -17.17 32.07
CA ALA A 5 30.98 -16.76 30.83
C ALA A 5 30.30 -17.24 29.52
N GLN A 6 29.23 -18.06 29.59
CA GLN A 6 28.60 -18.61 28.38
C GLN A 6 27.47 -17.75 27.81
N MET A 7 26.86 -16.85 28.59
CA MET A 7 25.62 -16.17 28.18
C MET A 7 25.77 -15.13 27.06
N GLY A 8 27.00 -14.72 26.72
CA GLY A 8 27.23 -13.71 25.67
C GLY A 8 27.27 -14.28 24.26
N ILE A 9 27.76 -15.51 24.09
CA ILE A 9 27.98 -16.12 22.78
C ILE A 9 26.64 -16.61 22.20
N ASP A 10 25.79 -17.20 23.05
CA ASP A 10 24.47 -17.70 22.65
C ASP A 10 23.52 -16.56 22.22
N ALA A 11 23.65 -15.39 22.84
CA ALA A 11 22.87 -14.20 22.47
C ALA A 11 23.27 -13.64 21.08
N ILE A 12 24.55 -13.69 20.73
CA ILE A 12 25.05 -13.22 19.42
C ILE A 12 24.58 -14.15 18.30
N ILE A 13 24.60 -15.47 18.53
CA ILE A 13 24.13 -16.46 17.54
C ILE A 13 22.65 -16.24 17.22
N LEU A 14 21.80 -16.03 18.23
CA LEU A 14 20.37 -15.77 18.03
C LEU A 14 20.09 -14.49 17.24
N ILE A 15 20.88 -13.42 17.47
CA ILE A 15 20.76 -12.17 16.72
C ILE A 15 21.16 -12.36 15.25
N LEU A 16 22.24 -13.10 14.97
CA LEU A 16 22.69 -13.36 13.60
C LEU A 16 21.69 -14.21 12.82
N VAL A 17 21.08 -15.21 13.45
CA VAL A 17 20.01 -16.02 12.86
C VAL A 17 18.79 -15.15 12.54
N ALA A 18 18.37 -14.27 13.46
CA ALA A 18 17.26 -13.36 13.21
C ALA A 18 17.52 -12.41 12.03
N VAL A 19 18.75 -11.88 11.89
CA VAL A 19 19.14 -11.05 10.74
C VAL A 19 19.14 -11.86 9.44
N TYR A 20 19.67 -13.09 9.44
CA TYR A 20 19.70 -13.94 8.25
C TYR A 20 18.29 -14.30 7.73
N PHE A 21 17.33 -14.50 8.64
CA PHE A 21 15.93 -14.79 8.30
C PHE A 21 15.04 -13.53 8.19
N GLY A 22 15.60 -12.32 8.33
CA GLY A 22 14.84 -11.07 8.24
C GLY A 22 13.82 -10.86 9.36
N ILE A 23 14.02 -11.49 10.52
CA ILE A 23 13.16 -11.33 11.71
C ILE A 23 13.57 -10.05 12.43
N ASP A 24 12.76 -9.01 12.32
CA ASP A 24 12.96 -7.76 13.06
C ASP A 24 12.72 -7.98 14.56
N LEU A 25 13.79 -7.94 15.35
CA LEU A 25 13.78 -8.15 16.79
C LEU A 25 13.46 -6.85 17.55
N GLN A 26 12.43 -6.11 17.11
CA GLN A 26 11.84 -5.00 17.84
C GLN A 26 10.41 -5.34 18.28
N GLN A 27 10.25 -6.20 19.28
CA GLN A 27 9.01 -6.24 20.08
C GLN A 27 9.09 -5.23 21.22
N ARG A 28 8.91 -3.93 20.91
CA ARG A 28 8.35 -3.00 21.90
C ARG A 28 6.83 -3.15 21.87
N GLN A 29 6.26 -3.41 23.05
CA GLN A 29 4.83 -3.57 23.28
C GLN A 29 4.05 -2.35 22.77
N ASN A 30 3.20 -2.57 21.76
CA ASN A 30 2.31 -1.56 21.21
C ASN A 30 0.97 -1.60 21.98
N PRO A 31 0.55 -0.54 22.70
CA PRO A 31 -0.65 -0.55 23.54
C PRO A 31 -1.97 -0.72 22.76
N LEU A 32 -1.96 -0.61 21.43
CA LEU A 32 -3.14 -0.79 20.58
C LEU A 32 -3.64 -2.25 20.53
N ASN A 33 -2.76 -3.23 20.77
CA ASN A 33 -3.12 -4.66 20.73
C ASN A 33 -3.84 -5.15 21.99
N GLN A 34 -3.81 -4.38 23.10
CA GLN A 34 -4.70 -4.59 24.25
C GLN A 34 -6.09 -3.99 24.02
N LEU A 35 -6.20 -2.88 23.28
CA LEU A 35 -7.47 -2.26 22.93
C LEU A 35 -8.27 -3.10 21.91
N LEU A 36 -7.60 -3.76 20.96
CA LEU A 36 -8.28 -4.66 20.02
C LEU A 36 -8.77 -5.97 20.67
N ARG A 37 -8.11 -6.46 21.72
CA ARG A 37 -8.57 -7.66 22.47
C ARG A 37 -9.81 -7.38 23.32
N ASN A 38 -10.00 -6.15 23.80
CA ASN A 38 -11.20 -5.74 24.54
C ASN A 38 -12.37 -5.34 23.63
N SER A 39 -12.14 -5.12 22.34
CA SER A 39 -13.20 -4.76 21.37
C SER A 39 -13.98 -5.96 20.80
N LYS A 40 -13.47 -7.18 20.93
CA LYS A 40 -14.14 -8.41 20.44
C LYS A 40 -15.18 -8.99 21.39
N ALA A 41 -15.50 -8.30 22.48
CA ALA A 41 -16.44 -8.76 23.50
C ALA A 41 -17.72 -7.91 23.59
N HIS A 42 -18.17 -7.24 22.53
CA HIS A 42 -19.50 -6.63 22.48
C HIS A 42 -20.06 -6.71 21.06
N THR A 43 -20.40 -7.92 20.63
CA THR A 43 -21.39 -8.12 19.58
C THR A 43 -22.51 -8.93 20.21
N GLU A 44 -23.42 -8.25 20.87
CA GLU A 44 -24.81 -8.68 20.97
C GLU A 44 -25.68 -7.48 21.38
N ILE A 45 -26.59 -7.15 20.46
CA ILE A 45 -27.92 -6.55 20.67
C ILE A 45 -27.95 -5.09 21.17
N LEU A 46 -28.34 -4.16 20.29
CA LEU A 46 -29.45 -3.22 20.54
C LEU A 46 -29.83 -2.42 19.27
N SER A 47 -30.87 -2.91 18.61
CA SER A 47 -32.05 -2.17 18.16
C SER A 47 -31.88 -0.78 17.51
N LYS A 48 -32.28 -0.73 16.22
CA LYS A 48 -32.83 0.43 15.49
C LYS A 48 -33.52 1.46 16.41
N SER A 49 -32.83 2.54 16.81
CA SER A 49 -33.49 3.70 17.45
C SER A 49 -32.62 4.97 17.63
N GLN A 50 -31.61 5.24 16.78
CA GLN A 50 -30.84 6.49 16.88
C GLN A 50 -30.55 7.21 15.55
N PHE A 51 -31.31 6.92 14.49
CA PHE A 51 -31.36 7.82 13.33
C PHE A 51 -32.28 9.01 13.60
N GLN A 52 -31.89 9.90 14.51
CA GLN A 52 -32.24 11.31 14.43
C GLN A 52 -31.50 12.12 15.50
N LYS A 53 -30.91 13.23 15.01
CA LYS A 53 -30.46 14.41 15.76
C LYS A 53 -28.98 14.47 16.17
N ALA A 54 -28.12 14.76 15.18
CA ALA A 54 -27.02 15.73 15.33
C ALA A 54 -26.57 16.18 13.94
N SER A 55 -27.14 17.29 13.46
CA SER A 55 -26.55 18.09 12.40
C SER A 55 -25.52 19.03 13.00
N LEU A 56 -24.50 19.36 12.19
CA LEU A 56 -23.52 20.45 12.36
C LEU A 56 -22.32 20.14 13.27
N ASP A 57 -21.30 19.54 12.67
CA ASP A 57 -20.00 20.22 12.62
C ASP A 57 -19.21 19.72 11.40
N SER A 58 -19.11 20.61 10.42
CA SER A 58 -18.29 20.46 9.22
C SER A 58 -16.81 20.49 9.60
N LYS A 59 -16.30 19.38 10.13
CA LYS A 59 -14.85 19.12 10.13
C LYS A 59 -14.57 18.26 8.91
N SER A 60 -14.41 18.93 7.77
CA SER A 60 -13.75 18.37 6.59
C SER A 60 -12.39 17.87 7.06
N SER A 61 -12.32 16.59 7.44
CA SER A 61 -11.07 15.88 7.61
C SER A 61 -10.40 15.97 6.26
N ASN A 62 -9.42 16.86 6.16
CA ASN A 62 -8.52 16.96 5.04
C ASN A 62 -7.83 15.60 4.95
N PHE A 63 -8.42 14.64 4.23
CA PHE A 63 -7.78 13.38 3.88
C PHE A 63 -6.66 13.79 2.93
N GLN A 64 -5.52 14.17 3.50
CA GLN A 64 -4.26 14.22 2.79
C GLN A 64 -3.97 12.79 2.38
N ILE A 65 -4.38 12.43 1.16
CA ILE A 65 -3.88 11.23 0.52
C ILE A 65 -2.35 11.39 0.56
N PRO A 66 -1.62 10.44 1.18
CA PRO A 66 -0.17 10.44 1.10
C PRO A 66 0.25 10.59 -0.36
N ASN A 67 1.10 11.58 -0.65
CA ASN A 67 1.51 11.92 -2.00
C ASN A 67 3.03 11.74 -2.10
N ASP A 68 3.43 10.60 -2.66
CA ASP A 68 4.81 10.21 -2.91
C ASP A 68 5.35 10.72 -4.26
N ASP A 69 4.78 11.77 -4.86
CA ASP A 69 5.22 12.29 -6.16
C ASP A 69 6.71 12.68 -6.19
N ALA A 70 7.24 13.21 -5.09
CA ALA A 70 8.67 13.54 -4.99
C ALA A 70 9.54 12.27 -5.00
N LYS A 71 9.06 11.21 -4.34
CA LYS A 71 9.71 9.89 -4.31
C LYS A 71 9.64 9.21 -5.68
N ASN A 72 8.51 9.34 -6.39
CA ASN A 72 8.37 8.89 -7.78
C ASN A 72 9.37 9.62 -8.69
N GLN A 73 9.47 10.95 -8.58
CA GLN A 73 10.41 11.73 -9.38
C GLN A 73 11.86 11.31 -9.14
N GLN A 74 12.24 11.09 -7.88
CA GLN A 74 13.57 10.58 -7.56
C GLN A 74 13.78 9.16 -8.11
N ALA A 75 12.80 8.27 -7.98
CA ALA A 75 12.87 6.91 -8.52
C ALA A 75 13.05 6.91 -10.04
N PHE A 76 12.33 7.78 -10.75
CA PHE A 76 12.47 7.95 -12.19
C PHE A 76 13.87 8.48 -12.57
N GLN A 77 14.34 9.55 -11.91
CA GLN A 77 15.66 10.13 -12.17
C GLN A 77 16.81 9.17 -11.88
N THR A 78 16.64 8.30 -10.89
CA THR A 78 17.66 7.32 -10.47
C THR A 78 17.41 5.93 -11.03
N GLN A 79 16.42 5.77 -11.91
CA GLN A 79 16.04 4.51 -12.55
C GLN A 79 15.88 3.34 -11.55
N LYS A 80 15.27 3.63 -10.40
CA LYS A 80 15.06 2.63 -9.35
C LYS A 80 13.78 1.84 -9.58
N ASN A 81 13.84 0.59 -9.15
CA ASN A 81 12.78 -0.40 -9.19
C ASN A 81 12.39 -0.81 -7.76
N ASN A 82 11.31 -1.58 -7.63
CA ASN A 82 10.84 -2.13 -6.37
C ASN A 82 10.58 -1.10 -5.28
N ILE A 83 9.99 0.04 -5.66
CA ILE A 83 9.65 1.11 -4.73
C ILE A 83 8.15 1.12 -4.49
N GLN A 84 7.72 0.93 -3.26
CA GLN A 84 6.32 1.17 -2.88
C GLN A 84 6.00 2.67 -2.99
N LEU A 85 4.94 3.04 -3.70
CA LEU A 85 4.46 4.41 -3.84
C LEU A 85 2.98 4.53 -3.46
N GLN A 86 2.66 5.53 -2.64
CA GLN A 86 1.30 6.00 -2.45
C GLN A 86 1.12 7.37 -3.12
N SER A 87 0.27 7.48 -4.14
CA SER A 87 -0.06 8.78 -4.73
C SER A 87 -1.42 8.77 -5.41
N SER A 88 -1.76 9.86 -6.08
CA SER A 88 -2.95 10.00 -6.91
C SER A 88 -2.61 10.71 -8.21
N GLY A 89 -3.37 10.41 -9.26
CA GLY A 89 -3.20 11.05 -10.56
C GLY A 89 -4.50 11.16 -11.32
N THR A 90 -4.48 12.01 -12.34
CA THR A 90 -5.61 12.19 -13.26
C THR A 90 -5.48 11.25 -14.44
N VAL A 91 -6.54 10.53 -14.78
CA VAL A 91 -6.58 9.63 -15.94
C VAL A 91 -6.40 10.44 -17.22
N LYS A 92 -5.27 10.23 -17.90
CA LYS A 92 -4.94 10.84 -19.17
C LYS A 92 -5.52 10.03 -20.33
N VAL A 93 -5.44 8.71 -20.23
CA VAL A 93 -5.88 7.74 -21.24
C VAL A 93 -6.33 6.46 -20.55
N VAL A 94 -7.46 5.92 -20.99
CA VAL A 94 -7.87 4.53 -20.71
C VAL A 94 -7.48 3.68 -21.92
N LEU A 95 -6.77 2.59 -21.68
CA LEU A 95 -6.30 1.67 -22.72
C LEU A 95 -7.24 0.46 -22.80
N VAL A 96 -7.14 -0.29 -23.91
CA VAL A 96 -7.84 -1.57 -24.02
C VAL A 96 -7.26 -2.54 -22.98
N ASP A 97 -8.15 -3.32 -22.36
CA ASP A 97 -7.77 -4.37 -21.43
C ASP A 97 -6.75 -5.33 -22.04
N ASP A 98 -5.74 -5.65 -21.24
CA ASP A 98 -4.85 -6.75 -21.54
C ASP A 98 -5.52 -8.07 -21.17
N ASN A 99 -5.66 -8.96 -22.14
CA ASN A 99 -6.25 -10.29 -21.93
C ASN A 99 -5.27 -11.42 -22.24
N ASN A 100 -3.96 -11.11 -22.38
CA ASN A 100 -2.93 -12.11 -22.58
C ASN A 100 -2.34 -12.54 -21.23
N GLY A 101 -2.60 -13.78 -20.81
CA GLY A 101 -2.25 -14.24 -19.47
C GLY A 101 -3.20 -13.68 -18.42
N SER A 102 -2.68 -13.21 -17.28
CA SER A 102 -3.49 -12.53 -16.28
C SER A 102 -4.07 -11.24 -16.86
N ARG A 103 -5.37 -11.04 -16.66
CA ARG A 103 -6.09 -9.92 -17.26
C ARG A 103 -5.80 -8.63 -16.51
N HIS A 104 -5.57 -7.55 -17.25
CA HIS A 104 -5.31 -6.23 -16.67
C HIS A 104 -6.13 -5.14 -17.34
N GLN A 105 -6.79 -4.31 -16.53
CA GLN A 105 -7.28 -3.02 -16.98
C GLN A 105 -6.11 -2.04 -16.97
N LYS A 106 -5.83 -1.40 -18.11
CA LYS A 106 -4.69 -0.51 -18.27
C LYS A 106 -5.11 0.93 -18.47
N PHE A 107 -4.43 1.85 -17.81
CA PHE A 107 -4.65 3.28 -17.98
C PHE A 107 -3.41 4.09 -17.61
N ILE A 108 -3.32 5.31 -18.12
CA ILE A 108 -2.20 6.22 -17.86
C ILE A 108 -2.68 7.33 -16.94
N LEU A 109 -1.99 7.51 -15.82
CA LEU A 109 -2.21 8.63 -14.91
C LEU A 109 -1.18 9.73 -15.17
N GLN A 110 -1.61 10.97 -15.05
CA GLN A 110 -0.78 12.17 -14.93
C GLN A 110 -0.69 12.52 -13.45
N LEU A 111 0.52 12.49 -12.88
CA LEU A 111 0.79 12.89 -11.49
C LEU A 111 0.94 14.42 -11.38
N GLN A 112 0.92 14.95 -10.15
CA GLN A 112 0.98 16.41 -9.93
C GLN A 112 2.35 16.98 -10.32
N ASN A 113 3.40 16.17 -10.20
CA ASN A 113 4.76 16.53 -10.63
C ASN A 113 4.96 16.53 -12.17
N GLY A 114 3.93 16.23 -12.96
CA GLY A 114 4.01 16.22 -14.43
C GLY A 114 4.54 14.91 -15.03
N LEU A 115 4.94 13.93 -14.21
CA LEU A 115 5.24 12.58 -14.68
C LEU A 115 3.96 11.82 -15.02
N THR A 116 4.12 10.79 -15.84
CA THR A 116 3.03 9.88 -16.18
C THR A 116 3.39 8.46 -15.79
N VAL A 117 2.42 7.75 -15.24
CA VAL A 117 2.59 6.34 -14.85
C VAL A 117 1.57 5.48 -15.60
N LEU A 118 2.01 4.35 -16.13
CA LEU A 118 1.11 3.31 -16.63
C LEU A 118 0.68 2.45 -15.44
N VAL A 119 -0.63 2.32 -15.24
CA VAL A 119 -1.22 1.40 -14.26
C VAL A 119 -1.69 0.15 -14.98
N ALA A 120 -1.28 -1.02 -14.49
CA ALA A 120 -1.79 -2.32 -14.90
C ALA A 120 -2.54 -2.97 -13.72
N HIS A 121 -3.86 -2.74 -13.65
CA HIS A 121 -4.73 -3.24 -12.58
C HIS A 121 -5.18 -4.65 -12.89
N ASN A 122 -4.81 -5.64 -12.08
CA ASN A 122 -5.17 -7.04 -12.33
C ASN A 122 -6.67 -7.28 -12.05
N ILE A 123 -7.43 -7.55 -13.11
CA ILE A 123 -8.89 -7.73 -13.06
C ILE A 123 -9.33 -9.20 -12.86
N ASP A 124 -8.38 -10.12 -12.71
CA ASP A 124 -8.65 -11.46 -12.19
C ASP A 124 -8.73 -11.47 -10.67
N LEU A 125 -7.93 -10.62 -10.02
CA LEU A 125 -7.83 -10.54 -8.57
C LEU A 125 -8.78 -9.52 -7.94
N ASN A 126 -9.01 -8.40 -8.63
CA ASN A 126 -9.87 -7.33 -8.17
C ASN A 126 -10.92 -6.98 -9.23
N PRO A 127 -12.10 -6.44 -8.84
CA PRO A 127 -13.08 -5.99 -9.82
C PRO A 127 -12.51 -4.96 -10.80
N HIS A 128 -12.97 -5.02 -12.06
CA HIS A 128 -12.72 -3.98 -13.04
C HIS A 128 -13.30 -2.64 -12.56
N ILE A 129 -12.61 -1.54 -12.86
CA ILE A 129 -13.07 -0.19 -12.52
C ILE A 129 -14.03 0.27 -13.61
N ASP A 130 -15.32 0.03 -13.38
CA ASP A 130 -16.38 0.38 -14.32
C ASP A 130 -16.57 1.89 -14.46
N GLY A 131 -16.73 2.36 -15.70
CA GLY A 131 -16.95 3.77 -16.00
C GLY A 131 -15.70 4.66 -15.89
N LEU A 132 -14.51 4.09 -15.69
CA LEU A 132 -13.26 4.84 -15.67
C LEU A 132 -13.07 5.59 -16.99
N GLN A 133 -12.85 6.90 -16.90
CA GLN A 133 -12.74 7.78 -18.05
C GLN A 133 -11.66 8.84 -17.86
N LYS A 134 -11.27 9.46 -18.97
CA LYS A 134 -10.31 10.57 -18.97
C LYS A 134 -10.81 11.71 -18.09
N GLY A 135 -9.92 12.22 -17.23
CA GLY A 135 -10.22 13.30 -16.28
C GLY A 135 -10.57 12.82 -14.88
N ASP A 136 -10.86 11.53 -14.69
CA ASP A 136 -11.08 10.96 -13.36
C ASP A 136 -9.79 11.02 -12.53
N THR A 137 -9.93 11.11 -11.21
CA THR A 137 -8.81 11.03 -10.28
C THR A 137 -8.77 9.66 -9.63
N VAL A 138 -7.62 8.99 -9.71
CA VAL A 138 -7.40 7.66 -9.13
C VAL A 138 -6.24 7.75 -8.14
N GLY A 139 -6.49 7.30 -6.91
CA GLY A 139 -5.45 7.05 -5.91
C GLY A 139 -4.92 5.63 -6.03
N PHE A 140 -3.63 5.42 -5.77
CA PHE A 140 -2.98 4.12 -5.81
C PHE A 140 -1.97 3.97 -4.68
N TYR A 141 -1.75 2.72 -4.27
CA TYR A 141 -0.69 2.34 -3.34
C TYR A 141 -0.04 1.06 -3.85
N GLU A 142 1.02 1.21 -4.65
CA GLU A 142 1.50 0.13 -5.50
C GLU A 142 3.02 0.15 -5.67
N GLU A 143 3.58 -0.94 -6.17
CA GLU A 143 5.00 -1.04 -6.50
C GLU A 143 5.31 -0.35 -7.82
N TYR A 144 6.36 0.47 -7.81
CA TYR A 144 6.89 1.18 -8.95
C TYR A 144 8.08 0.45 -9.55
N GLU A 145 8.02 0.28 -10.86
CA GLU A 145 9.06 -0.24 -11.73
C GLU A 145 9.45 0.82 -12.75
N TYR A 146 10.74 1.01 -12.98
CA TYR A 146 11.21 1.99 -13.95
C TYR A 146 10.82 1.61 -15.39
N SER A 147 10.41 2.61 -16.16
CA SER A 147 10.36 2.53 -17.62
C SER A 147 10.71 3.88 -18.23
N GLU A 148 11.30 3.88 -19.42
CA GLU A 148 11.68 5.10 -20.14
C GLU A 148 10.50 6.04 -20.44
N LYS A 149 9.26 5.53 -20.36
CA LYS A 149 8.02 6.27 -20.63
C LYS A 149 7.39 6.91 -19.38
N GLY A 150 8.11 6.96 -18.25
CA GLY A 150 7.65 7.62 -17.02
C GLY A 150 7.40 6.69 -15.83
N GLY A 151 7.77 5.41 -15.94
CA GLY A 151 7.54 4.42 -14.90
C GLY A 151 6.27 3.59 -15.10
N LEU A 152 6.36 2.33 -14.73
CA LEU A 152 5.28 1.35 -14.69
C LEU A 152 4.88 1.14 -13.24
N ILE A 153 3.61 1.32 -12.93
CA ILE A 153 3.05 0.83 -11.67
C ILE A 153 2.48 -0.54 -11.97
N HIS A 154 3.15 -1.57 -11.45
CA HIS A 154 2.78 -2.95 -11.69
C HIS A 154 2.02 -3.49 -10.48
N TRP A 155 0.80 -3.97 -10.69
CA TRP A 155 0.22 -4.97 -9.80
C TRP A 155 0.74 -6.35 -10.24
N ILE A 156 1.65 -6.94 -9.47
CA ILE A 156 1.72 -8.39 -9.38
C ILE A 156 1.75 -8.74 -7.91
N THR A 157 0.63 -9.24 -7.38
CA THR A 157 0.74 -10.19 -6.28
C THR A 157 1.61 -11.32 -6.81
N HIS A 158 2.77 -11.56 -6.18
CA HIS A 158 3.72 -12.62 -6.52
C HIS A 158 3.04 -13.87 -7.09
N ALA A 159 3.06 -14.01 -8.41
CA ALA A 159 2.99 -15.30 -9.06
C ALA A 159 4.39 -15.56 -9.59
N GLN A 160 5.29 -15.92 -8.67
CA GLN A 160 6.45 -16.73 -9.07
C GLN A 160 5.87 -17.99 -9.73
N GLN A 161 6.10 -18.14 -11.03
CA GLN A 161 6.09 -19.46 -11.65
C GLN A 161 7.40 -20.16 -11.31
#